data_AF-A0A800J8F8-F1
#
_entry.id   AF-A0A800J8F8-F1
#
_cell.length_a   1.000
_cell.length_b   1.000
_cell.length_c   1.000
_cell.angle_alpha   90.00
_cell.angle_beta   90.00
_cell.angle_gamma   90.00
#
_symmetry.space_group_name_H-M   'P 1'
#
loop_
_entity.id
_entity.type
_entity.pdbx_description
1 polymer ?
#
loop_
_entity_poly.entity_id
_entity_poly.type
_entity_poly.pdbx_seq_one_letter_code
_entity_poly.pdbx_strand_id
1 'polypeptide(L)' 'RYALMGAAQAILAKDAVNGFLFQLAKLGIWNKNVNGLWENSPVQANDLTGVSWNN' A
#
# COMPACT_ATOMS: atom_id res chain seq x y z
N ARG A 1 -5.71 -7.65 -20.40
CA ARG A 1 -5.17 -7.51 -19.02
C ARG A 1 -6.28 -7.57 -17.97
N TYR A 2 -7.21 -6.61 -17.94
CA TYR A 2 -8.25 -6.55 -16.89
C TYR A 2 -9.24 -7.73 -16.87
N ALA A 3 -9.57 -8.30 -18.03
CA ALA A 3 -10.46 -9.47 -18.11
C ALA A 3 -9.92 -10.68 -17.32
N LEU A 4 -8.62 -10.98 -17.45
CA LEU A 4 -7.98 -12.08 -16.70
C LEU A 4 -7.87 -11.78 -15.20
N MET A 5 -7.58 -10.53 -14.82
CA MET A 5 -7.57 -10.12 -13.41
C MET A 5 -8.96 -10.22 -12.77
N GLY A 6 -10.01 -9.85 -13.50
CA GLY A 6 -11.40 -9.99 -13.04
C GLY A 6 -11.80 -11.47 -12.87
N ALA A 7 -11.43 -12.33 -13.80
CA ALA A 7 -11.65 -13.78 -13.68
C ALA A 7 -10.96 -14.35 -12.43
N ALA A 8 -9.71 -13.97 -12.17
CA ALA A 8 -8.99 -14.39 -10.97
C ALA A 8 -9.65 -13.89 -9.67
N GLN A 9 -10.12 -12.64 -9.62
CA GLN A 9 -10.85 -12.13 -8.47
C GLN A 9 -12.18 -12.85 -8.24
N ALA A 10 -12.88 -13.26 -9.30
CA ALA A 10 -14.12 -14.05 -9.18
C ALA A 10 -13.88 -15.44 -8.60
N ILE A 11 -12.76 -16.09 -8.96
CA ILE A 11 -12.35 -17.38 -8.36
C ILE A 11 -12.08 -17.19 -6.86
N LEU A 12 -11.31 -16.15 -6.49
CA LEU A 12 -11.07 -15.84 -5.08
C LEU A 12 -12.38 -15.55 -4.33
N ALA A 13 -13.32 -14.79 -4.90
CA ALA A 13 -14.56 -14.47 -4.21
C ALA A 13 -15.49 -15.68 -3.97
N LYS A 14 -15.45 -16.68 -4.86
CA LYS A 14 -16.33 -17.86 -4.78
C LYS A 14 -15.71 -19.00 -3.97
N ASP A 15 -14.40 -19.19 -4.11
CA ASP A 15 -13.72 -20.40 -3.69
C ASP A 15 -12.65 -20.15 -2.60
N ALA A 16 -12.49 -18.92 -2.10
CA ALA A 16 -11.39 -18.61 -1.19
C ALA A 16 -11.53 -19.23 0.20
N VAL A 17 -10.43 -19.88 0.61
CA VAL A 17 -10.14 -20.30 1.99
C VAL A 17 -9.79 -19.09 2.88
N ASN A 18 -9.42 -17.94 2.28
CA ASN A 18 -9.02 -16.70 2.98
C ASN A 18 -10.04 -15.56 2.74
N GLY A 19 -10.49 -14.92 3.83
CA GLY A 19 -11.38 -13.76 3.78
C GLY A 19 -10.60 -12.44 3.64
N PHE A 20 -10.89 -11.67 2.60
CA PHE A 20 -10.35 -10.32 2.42
C PHE A 20 -11.29 -9.30 3.08
N LEU A 21 -10.86 -8.69 4.19
CA LEU A 21 -11.71 -7.77 4.96
C LEU A 21 -11.45 -6.30 4.60
N PHE A 22 -10.20 -5.87 4.63
CA PHE A 22 -9.78 -4.51 4.32
C PHE A 22 -8.28 -4.49 3.99
N GLN A 23 -7.84 -3.37 3.42
CA GLN A 23 -6.42 -3.04 3.31
C GLN A 23 -6.09 -1.95 4.32
N LEU A 24 -5.09 -2.18 5.16
CA LEU A 24 -4.70 -1.25 6.21
C LEU A 24 -4.27 0.09 5.59
N ALA A 25 -4.80 1.19 6.13
CA ALA A 25 -4.38 2.53 5.74
C ALA A 25 -2.91 2.75 6.09
N LYS A 26 -2.21 3.53 5.27
CA LYS A 26 -0.86 3.99 5.61
C LYS A 26 -0.96 5.05 6.71
N LEU A 27 -0.78 4.63 7.96
CA LEU A 27 -0.69 5.51 9.12
C LEU A 27 0.78 5.80 9.42
N GLY A 28 1.08 7.07 9.74
CA GLY A 28 2.43 7.47 10.10
C GLY A 28 2.45 8.80 10.84
N ILE A 29 3.40 8.93 11.76
CA ILE A 29 3.75 10.18 12.43
C ILE A 29 5.20 10.45 12.08
N TRP A 30 5.50 11.61 11.54
CA TRP A 30 6.87 12.02 11.23
C TRP A 30 7.16 13.41 11.78
N ASN A 31 8.45 13.68 11.98
CA ASN A 31 8.91 14.99 12.41
C ASN A 31 8.67 16.00 11.27
N LYS A 32 8.19 17.21 11.61
CA LYS A 32 7.92 18.28 10.64
C LYS A 32 9.15 18.71 9.82
N ASN A 33 10.36 18.41 10.32
CA ASN A 33 11.63 18.73 9.66
C ASN A 33 12.09 17.62 8.70
N VAL A 34 11.34 16.52 8.53
CA VAL A 34 11.68 15.43 7.61
C VAL A 34 10.92 15.62 6.30
N ASN A 35 11.67 15.57 5.19
CA ASN A 35 11.16 15.64 3.83
C ASN A 35 11.34 14.32 3.08
N GLY A 36 10.59 14.15 1.99
CA GLY A 36 10.77 13.05 1.04
C GLY A 36 10.07 11.74 1.39
N LEU A 37 9.40 11.67 2.55
CA LEU A 37 8.50 10.56 2.86
C LEU A 37 7.29 10.60 1.93
N TRP A 38 6.90 9.46 1.38
CA TRP A 38 5.70 9.37 0.56
C TRP A 38 4.46 9.66 1.39
N GLU A 39 3.52 10.41 0.83
CA GLU A 39 2.18 10.57 1.41
C GLU A 39 1.42 9.25 1.28
N ASN A 40 1.34 8.69 0.06
CA ASN A 40 0.72 7.41 -0.26
C ASN A 40 1.76 6.43 -0.79
N SER A 41 1.89 5.25 -0.18
CA SER A 41 2.80 4.20 -0.65
C SER A 41 2.06 3.14 -1.47
N PRO A 42 2.55 2.77 -2.67
CA PRO A 42 1.95 1.70 -3.48
C PRO A 42 2.13 0.31 -2.88
N VAL A 43 3.02 0.16 -1.89
CA VAL A 43 3.35 -1.12 -1.24
C VAL A 43 3.50 -0.92 0.27
N GLN A 44 3.42 -2.00 1.05
CA GLN A 44 3.73 -1.95 2.48
C GLN A 44 5.25 -1.90 2.71
N ALA A 45 5.84 -0.74 2.45
CA ALA A 45 7.24 -0.46 2.70
C ALA A 45 7.45 1.03 3.03
N ASN A 46 8.50 1.30 3.81
CA ASN A 46 9.00 2.64 4.07
C ASN A 46 10.20 2.89 3.14
N ASP A 47 9.95 3.47 1.97
CA ASP A 47 11.02 3.93 1.10
C ASP A 47 11.70 5.17 1.70
N LEU A 48 13.03 5.12 1.79
CA LEU A 48 13.86 6.19 2.35
C LEU A 48 14.79 6.81 1.29
N THR A 49 14.71 6.36 0.03
CA THR A 49 15.63 6.75 -1.03
C THR A 49 15.64 8.28 -1.28
N GLY A 50 14.50 8.94 -1.09
CA GLY A 50 14.37 10.40 -1.23
C GLY A 50 14.31 11.17 0.09
N VAL A 51 14.51 10.51 1.24
CA VAL A 51 14.25 11.10 2.56
C VAL A 51 15.45 11.90 3.05
N SER A 52 15.19 13.11 3.56
CA SER A 52 16.22 13.99 4.10
C SER A 52 15.70 14.88 5.23
N TRP A 53 16.62 15.46 6.00
CA TRP A 53 16.32 16.49 6.98
C TRP A 53 16.34 17.87 6.34
N ASN A 54 15.35 18.69 6.67
CA ASN A 54 15.36 20.12 6.38
C ASN A 54 16.23 20.82 7.41
N ASN A 55 17.18 21.60 6.92
CA ASN A 55 17.95 22.54 7.73
C ASN A 55 17.14 23.81 7.99
#